data_AF-A0A939V555-F1
#
_entry.id   AF-A0A939V555-F1
#
_cell.length_a   1.000
_cell.length_b   1.000
_cell.length_c   1.000
_cell.angle_alpha   90.00
_cell.angle_beta   90.00
_cell.angle_gamma   90.00
#
_symmetry.space_group_name_H-M   'P 1'
#
loop_
_entity.id
_entity.type
_entity.pdbx_description
1 polymer ?
#
loop_
_entity_poly.entity_id
_entity_poly.type
_entity_poly.pdbx_seq_one_letter_code
_entity_poly.pdbx_strand_id
1 'polypeptide(L)'
;MEFGIGMGVAQQMIGSMNTTMQSMQTPIAKLPQEPGKEWYVVGADNKPAGPYTEREIKRMLLDKTITKDTLVWSQGMAEWQRASEQPDIIKMITLLPPQL
;
A
#
# COMPACT_ATOMS: atom_id res chain seq x y z
N MET A 1 53.33 -9.17 -6.48
CA MET A 1 52.55 -9.97 -5.52
C MET A 1 51.98 -9.00 -4.49
N GLU A 2 50.82 -8.42 -4.75
CA GLU A 2 50.07 -7.65 -3.75
C GLU A 2 48.62 -8.12 -3.85
N PHE A 3 48.29 -9.05 -2.96
CA PHE A 3 47.07 -9.84 -2.96
C PHE A 3 45.96 -9.10 -2.21
N GLY A 4 44.84 -8.87 -2.91
CA GLY A 4 43.54 -9.37 -2.45
C GLY A 4 42.76 -8.61 -1.37
N ILE A 5 43.14 -7.39 -1.00
CA ILE A 5 42.36 -6.58 -0.04
C ILE A 5 41.37 -5.69 -0.80
N GLY A 6 40.34 -6.30 -1.37
CA GLY A 6 39.30 -5.55 -2.09
C GLY A 6 38.00 -6.30 -2.38
N MET A 7 37.89 -7.58 -2.00
CA MET A 7 36.76 -8.44 -2.40
C MET A 7 35.86 -8.91 -1.24
N GLY A 8 36.26 -8.71 0.03
CA GLY A 8 35.49 -9.16 1.20
C GLY A 8 34.32 -8.26 1.59
N VAL A 9 34.45 -6.94 1.39
CA VAL A 9 33.43 -5.95 1.81
C VAL A 9 32.26 -5.89 0.82
N ALA A 10 32.46 -6.32 -0.43
CA ALA A 10 31.40 -6.32 -1.44
C ALA A 10 30.25 -7.28 -1.09
N GLN A 11 30.52 -8.45 -0.50
CA GLN A 11 29.47 -9.44 -0.19
C GLN A 11 28.55 -9.02 0.98
N GLN A 12 29.08 -8.34 2.00
CA GLN A 12 28.29 -7.91 3.16
C GLN A 12 27.36 -6.73 2.86
N MET A 13 27.71 -5.86 1.90
CA MET A 13 26.80 -4.80 1.45
C MET A 13 25.63 -5.34 0.61
N ILE A 14 25.86 -6.40 -0.18
CA ILE A 14 24.82 -7.01 -1.02
C ILE A 14 23.74 -7.68 -0.15
N GLY A 15 24.10 -8.29 0.99
CA GLY A 15 23.13 -8.90 1.92
C GLY A 15 22.19 -7.89 2.60
N SER A 16 22.73 -6.74 2.99
CA SER A 16 21.96 -5.67 3.64
C SER A 16 21.01 -4.97 2.67
N MET A 17 21.42 -4.80 1.41
CA MET A 17 20.57 -4.20 0.37
C MET A 17 19.41 -5.13 -0.04
N ASN A 18 19.62 -6.45 0.02
CA ASN A 18 18.58 -7.46 -0.27
C ASN A 18 17.47 -7.45 0.81
N THR A 19 17.84 -7.30 2.09
CA THR A 19 16.88 -7.23 3.21
C THR A 19 16.06 -5.93 3.19
N THR A 20 16.64 -4.81 2.76
CA THR A 20 15.90 -3.55 2.62
C THR A 20 14.95 -3.55 1.41
N MET A 21 15.21 -4.33 0.35
CA MET A 21 14.24 -4.51 -0.75
C MET A 21 13.09 -5.45 -0.41
N GLN A 22 13.31 -6.50 0.41
CA GLN A 22 12.22 -7.39 0.85
C GLN A 22 11.31 -6.78 1.92
N SER A 23 11.71 -5.66 2.54
CA SER A 23 10.91 -4.92 3.52
C SER A 23 10.02 -3.83 2.89
N MET A 24 10.10 -3.60 1.59
CA MET A 24 9.18 -2.72 0.87
C MET A 24 8.03 -3.53 0.29
N GLN A 25 7.13 -3.93 1.17
CA GLN A 25 5.84 -4.46 0.82
C GLN A 25 5.07 -3.37 0.03
N THR A 26 5.00 -3.57 -1.29
CA THR A 26 4.29 -2.83 -2.34
C THR A 26 4.67 -1.35 -2.57
N PRO A 27 5.49 -1.04 -3.60
CA PRO A 27 5.62 0.31 -4.14
C PRO A 27 4.35 0.70 -4.91
N ILE A 28 3.41 1.37 -4.26
CA ILE A 28 2.45 2.19 -4.99
C ILE A 28 3.24 3.42 -5.44
N ALA A 29 3.57 3.44 -6.74
CA ALA A 29 4.23 4.55 -7.39
C ALA A 29 3.47 5.84 -7.07
N LYS A 30 4.18 6.78 -6.46
CA LYS A 30 3.74 8.11 -6.05
C LYS A 30 3.33 8.89 -7.31
N LEU A 31 2.09 8.70 -7.76
CA LEU A 31 1.45 9.56 -8.75
C LEU A 31 1.25 10.96 -8.12
N PRO A 32 1.30 12.05 -8.89
CA PRO A 32 1.01 13.39 -8.40
C PRO A 32 -0.33 13.36 -7.63
N GLN A 33 -0.28 13.77 -6.36
CA GLN A 33 -1.42 13.75 -5.46
C GLN A 33 -2.38 14.85 -5.91
N GLU A 34 -3.48 14.48 -6.54
CA GLU A 34 -4.61 15.38 -6.78
C GLU A 34 -5.19 15.77 -5.40
N PRO A 35 -5.62 17.03 -5.19
CA PRO A 35 -6.25 17.45 -3.94
C PRO A 35 -7.60 16.73 -3.81
N GLY A 36 -7.57 15.56 -3.18
CA GLY A 36 -8.70 14.67 -3.02
C GLY A 36 -8.75 14.10 -1.61
N LYS A 37 -9.88 13.49 -1.27
CA LYS A 37 -10.09 12.85 0.03
C LYS A 37 -9.02 11.77 0.27
N GLU A 38 -8.28 11.94 1.37
CA GLU A 38 -7.24 11.02 1.80
C GLU A 38 -7.84 9.87 2.62
N TRP A 39 -7.41 8.65 2.33
CA TRP A 39 -7.88 7.42 2.95
C TRP A 39 -6.73 6.67 3.62
N TYR A 40 -7.02 6.04 4.74
CA TYR A 40 -6.13 5.14 5.44
C TYR A 40 -6.81 3.78 5.56
N VAL A 41 -6.03 2.70 5.52
CA VAL A 41 -6.56 1.34 5.58
C VAL A 41 -5.73 0.47 6.52
N VAL A 42 -6.37 -0.46 7.20
CA VAL A 42 -5.70 -1.48 8.01
C VAL A 42 -5.81 -2.81 7.29
N GLY A 43 -4.69 -3.27 6.73
CA GLY A 43 -4.59 -4.56 6.05
C GLY A 43 -4.45 -5.75 7.01
N ALA A 44 -4.09 -6.90 6.47
CA ALA A 44 -3.92 -8.15 7.22
C ALA A 44 -2.86 -8.07 8.35
N ASP A 45 -1.88 -7.17 8.22
CA ASP A 45 -0.82 -6.96 9.23
C ASP A 45 -1.29 -6.12 10.44
N ASN A 46 -2.56 -5.72 10.47
CA ASN A 46 -3.17 -4.89 11.52
C ASN A 46 -2.50 -3.51 11.71
N LYS A 47 -1.69 -3.07 10.74
CA LYS A 47 -1.07 -1.75 10.73
C LYS A 47 -1.84 -0.80 9.80
N PRO A 48 -2.08 0.45 10.22
CA PRO A 48 -2.63 1.47 9.34
C PRO A 48 -1.62 1.85 8.27
N ALA A 49 -2.08 1.91 7.02
CA ALA A 49 -1.32 2.33 5.86
C ALA A 49 -2.07 3.46 5.14
N GLY A 50 -1.33 4.42 4.57
CA GLY A 50 -1.87 5.62 3.93
C GLY A 50 -1.00 6.86 4.20
N PRO A 51 -1.45 8.07 3.80
CA PRO A 51 -2.69 8.35 3.09
C PRO A 51 -2.69 7.84 1.64
N TYR A 52 -3.83 7.31 1.21
CA TYR A 52 -4.12 6.87 -0.15
C TYR A 52 -5.18 7.77 -0.77
N THR A 53 -4.99 8.07 -2.05
CA THR A 53 -6.01 8.72 -2.87
C THR A 53 -7.15 7.76 -3.22
N GLU A 54 -8.31 8.29 -3.59
CA GLU A 54 -9.43 7.47 -4.12
C GLU A 54 -9.00 6.56 -5.28
N ARG A 55 -8.12 7.04 -6.17
CA ARG A 55 -7.59 6.24 -7.28
C ARG A 55 -6.74 5.06 -6.80
N GLU A 56 -5.91 5.25 -5.79
CA GLU A 56 -5.10 4.17 -5.19
C GLU A 56 -6.00 3.15 -4.50
N ILE A 57 -7.01 3.59 -3.75
CA ILE A 57 -8.00 2.71 -3.14
C ILE A 57 -8.73 1.88 -4.20
N LYS A 58 -9.18 2.49 -5.30
CA LYS A 58 -9.79 1.77 -6.43
C LYS A 58 -8.85 0.69 -7.00
N ARG A 59 -7.57 1.02 -7.19
CA ARG A 59 -6.56 0.06 -7.65
C ARG A 59 -6.39 -1.09 -6.66
N MET A 60 -6.29 -0.79 -5.36
CA MET A 60 -6.14 -1.81 -4.32
C MET A 60 -7.38 -2.70 -4.16
N LEU A 61 -8.58 -2.18 -4.45
CA LEU A 61 -9.82 -2.96 -4.53
C LEU A 61 -9.80 -3.90 -5.75
N LEU A 62 -9.29 -3.44 -6.90
CA LEU A 62 -9.12 -4.27 -8.10
C LEU A 62 -8.09 -5.39 -7.88
N ASP A 63 -6.95 -5.08 -7.26
CA ASP A 63 -5.90 -6.04 -6.88
C ASP A 63 -6.31 -6.97 -5.73
N LYS A 64 -7.50 -6.78 -5.13
CA LYS A 64 -8.00 -7.48 -3.93
C LYS A 64 -7.11 -7.34 -2.69
N THR A 65 -6.19 -6.37 -2.68
CA THR A 65 -5.38 -5.99 -1.51
C THR A 65 -6.26 -5.44 -0.39
N ILE A 66 -7.30 -4.69 -0.77
CA ILE A 66 -8.38 -4.24 0.12
C ILE A 66 -9.63 -5.02 -0.26
N THR A 67 -10.36 -5.50 0.75
CA THR A 67 -11.63 -6.19 0.57
C THR A 67 -12.73 -5.46 1.34
N LYS A 68 -13.97 -5.91 1.19
CA LYS A 68 -15.13 -5.38 1.92
C LYS A 68 -14.95 -5.41 3.46
N ASP A 69 -14.15 -6.33 3.99
CA ASP A 69 -13.90 -6.47 5.43
C ASP A 69 -12.72 -5.63 5.94
N THR A 70 -11.95 -5.03 5.03
CA THR A 70 -10.80 -4.19 5.38
C THR A 70 -11.29 -2.94 6.09
N LEU A 71 -10.64 -2.57 7.20
CA LEU A 71 -10.95 -1.33 7.90
C LEU A 71 -10.36 -0.15 7.14
N VAL A 72 -11.17 0.88 6.96
CA VAL A 72 -10.84 2.12 6.27
C VAL A 72 -11.18 3.31 7.18
N TRP A 73 -10.41 4.37 7.05
CA TRP A 73 -10.64 5.63 7.75
C TRP A 73 -10.27 6.81 6.85
N SER A 74 -10.91 7.94 7.05
CA SER A 74 -10.59 9.19 6.37
C SER A 74 -10.82 10.35 7.32
N GLN A 75 -10.19 11.49 7.03
CA GLN A 75 -10.34 12.68 7.85
C GLN A 75 -11.82 13.09 7.94
N GLY A 76 -12.32 13.28 9.16
CA GLY A 76 -13.72 13.59 9.45
C GLY A 76 -14.58 12.38 9.87
N MET A 77 -14.04 11.15 9.83
CA MET A 77 -14.70 9.98 10.41
C MET A 77 -14.42 9.87 11.91
N ALA A 78 -15.41 9.44 12.69
CA ALA A 78 -15.29 9.25 14.13
C ALA A 78 -14.35 8.08 14.49
N GLU A 79 -14.40 6.99 13.72
CA GLU A 79 -13.66 5.76 13.96
C GLU A 79 -13.39 5.01 12.65
N TRP A 80 -12.53 3.99 12.72
CA TRP A 80 -12.30 3.06 11.61
C TRP A 80 -13.56 2.29 11.31
N GLN A 81 -13.96 2.24 10.04
CA GLN A 81 -15.15 1.50 9.61
C GLN A 81 -14.76 0.47 8.55
N ARG A 82 -15.53 -0.60 8.39
CA ARG A 82 -15.27 -1.55 7.30
C ARG A 82 -15.51 -0.87 5.95
N ALA A 83 -14.75 -1.28 4.94
CA ALA A 83 -14.93 -0.84 3.57
C ALA A 83 -16.38 -1.07 3.06
N SER A 84 -17.04 -2.12 3.54
CA SER A 84 -18.47 -2.40 3.28
C SER A 84 -19.46 -1.46 3.95
N GLU A 85 -19.04 -0.69 4.94
CA GLU A 85 -19.89 0.25 5.70
C GLU A 85 -19.70 1.69 5.25
N GLN A 86 -18.61 1.96 4.51
CA GLN A 86 -18.29 3.30 4.00
C GLN A 86 -18.92 3.52 2.61
N PRO A 87 -19.99 4.35 2.48
CA PRO A 87 -20.66 4.62 1.20
C PRO A 87 -19.74 5.04 0.05
N ASP A 88 -18.70 5.85 0.31
CA ASP A 88 -17.73 6.24 -0.72
C ASP A 88 -17.04 5.01 -1.32
N ILE A 89 -16.61 4.06 -0.48
CA ILE A 89 -15.93 2.83 -0.93
C ILE A 89 -16.90 1.89 -1.64
N ILE A 90 -18.13 1.74 -1.13
CA ILE A 90 -19.17 0.93 -1.79
C ILE A 90 -19.40 1.46 -3.22
N LYS A 91 -19.52 2.77 -3.38
CA LYS A 91 -19.66 3.41 -4.69
C LYS A 91 -18.45 3.14 -5.59
N MET A 92 -17.24 3.13 -5.05
CA MET A 92 -16.05 2.75 -5.82
C MET A 92 -16.15 1.31 -6.32
N ILE A 93 -16.51 0.36 -5.45
CA ILE A 93 -16.63 -1.06 -5.78
C ILE A 93 -17.69 -1.29 -6.88
N THR A 94 -18.83 -0.60 -6.82
CA THR A 94 -19.91 -0.75 -7.82
C THR A 94 -19.60 -0.10 -9.16
N LEU A 95 -18.69 0.88 -9.19
CA LEU A 95 -18.22 1.54 -10.40
C LEU A 95 -17.04 0.81 -11.07
N LEU A 96 -16.46 -0.21 -10.43
CA LEU A 96 -15.45 -1.04 -11.07
C LEU A 96 -16.13 -1.88 -12.17
N PRO A 97 -15.60 -1.89 -13.40
CA PRO A 97 -16.15 -2.73 -14.46
C PRO A 97 -16.12 -4.20 -14.00
N PRO A 98 -17.18 -4.99 -14.29
CA PRO A 98 -17.14 -6.42 -14.00
C PRO A 98 -15.94 -7.03 -14.76
N GLN A 99 -15.04 -7.64 -14.00
CA GLN A 99 -13.90 -8.37 -14.54
C GLN A 99 -14.40 -9.53 -15.42
N LEU A 100 -14.05 -9.48 -16.71
CA LEU A 100 -14.40 -10.45 -17.75
C LEU A 100 -13.68 -11.78 -17.57
#